data_AF-A0A3B1CFX8-F1
#
_entry.id   AF-A0A3B1CFX8-F1
#
_cell.length_a   1.000
_cell.length_b   1.000
_cell.length_c   1.000
_cell.angle_alpha   90.00
_cell.angle_beta   90.00
_cell.angle_gamma   90.00
#
_symmetry.space_group_name_H-M   'P 1'
#
loop_
_entity.id
_entity.type
_entity.pdbx_description
1 polymer ?
#
loop_
_entity_poly.entity_id
_entity_poly.type
_entity_poly.pdbx_seq_one_letter_code
_entity_poly.pdbx_strand_id
1 'polypeptide(L)'
;MADKEAGVIDRMLVRIKHLDRLLNLVGEVIIISNNISTTNRRIQAFYDRGQPLDKTSLDMIKTAEESSNRISSDLHSLVMDIRMVEISGTFNRFRRAVRDMAKDAGKDVELVMLGGDTFVDKTIAEKLYDPLNHQVRNAIDHGIEDPLERQRLGKPAKAKLTLKASMRENNIYIEVKDDGRGMDADKLLTHAENKGLISKSAGEKLSDEEKLHFIFHPGFSTKTTTTKLSGRGVGMDVVRSNIEELGGSISIDSRLGKGSAFTYTIPQVTAVNILDCLTVRAGSNLLAVPILNVVSTLRVSSDKVYSTFEEGKTISYLGSLVTLYDLNELLGGAPINEEESRTIVIVDDKNGKIALNVSELLAPEKLVYSPLSEIFDVQGISGVTTMSGNRMGLILDIHELIGRSKGIARDGHDQELGDGEDAEALDEEDAGEAPLSAQKESKNDKPLVETVVLSSDIGSEIGHRDEFLMELEEMVNNVGEEILSLENNPGDTELINKTFRNFHSIKGNLMMVGLNELGSFVHEIEAILDQARSGALEITSEITDILLDA
;
A
#
# COMPACT_ATOMS: atom_id res chain seq x y z
N MET A 1 -5.22 19.02 -44.37
CA MET A 1 -5.70 18.19 -43.26
C MET A 1 -4.81 18.49 -42.08
N ALA A 2 -5.16 19.51 -41.30
CA ALA A 2 -4.44 19.93 -40.12
C ALA A 2 -5.51 20.22 -39.08
N ASP A 3 -5.91 19.17 -38.34
CA ASP A 3 -6.63 19.28 -37.07
C ASP A 3 -6.74 17.88 -36.48
N LYS A 4 -5.90 17.54 -35.48
CA LYS A 4 -6.10 16.46 -34.46
C LYS A 4 -4.87 16.24 -33.57
N GLU A 5 -4.36 17.30 -32.97
CA GLU A 5 -3.61 17.20 -31.70
C GLU A 5 -4.17 18.25 -30.74
N ALA A 6 -5.45 18.10 -30.39
CA ALA A 6 -5.96 18.74 -29.20
C ALA A 6 -5.55 17.86 -28.03
N GLY A 7 -4.42 18.18 -27.40
CA GLY A 7 -4.04 17.60 -26.11
C GLY A 7 -5.23 17.65 -25.17
N VAL A 8 -5.51 16.56 -24.47
CA VAL A 8 -6.60 16.49 -23.50
C VAL A 8 -6.26 17.46 -22.37
N ILE A 9 -6.79 18.68 -22.45
CA ILE A 9 -6.66 19.65 -21.37
C ILE A 9 -7.50 19.10 -20.21
N ASP A 10 -6.85 18.50 -19.22
CA ASP A 10 -7.53 18.15 -17.97
C ASP A 10 -7.96 19.44 -17.28
N ARG A 11 -9.26 19.59 -17.06
CA ARG A 11 -9.86 20.80 -16.47
C ARG A 11 -10.52 20.41 -15.16
N MET A 12 -10.00 20.94 -14.05
CA MET A 12 -10.61 20.80 -12.74
C MET A 12 -11.38 22.08 -12.37
N LEU A 13 -12.68 21.94 -12.09
CA LEU A 13 -13.49 23.04 -11.58
C LEU A 13 -13.23 23.21 -10.08
N VAL A 14 -12.61 24.34 -9.71
CA VAL A 14 -12.32 24.66 -8.31
C VAL A 14 -13.32 25.68 -7.79
N ARG A 15 -13.87 25.43 -6.61
CA ARG A 15 -14.77 26.38 -5.94
C ARG A 15 -13.97 27.60 -5.48
N ILE A 16 -14.45 28.82 -5.75
CA ILE A 16 -13.75 30.08 -5.40
C ILE A 16 -13.35 30.12 -3.91
N LYS A 17 -14.23 29.65 -3.02
CA LYS A 17 -13.95 29.55 -1.57
C LYS A 17 -12.66 28.77 -1.23
N HIS A 18 -12.28 27.81 -2.07
CA HIS A 18 -11.07 27.01 -1.89
C HIS A 18 -9.82 27.83 -2.25
N LEU A 19 -9.91 28.68 -3.27
CA LEU A 19 -8.86 29.62 -3.64
C LEU A 19 -8.64 30.66 -2.53
N ASP A 20 -9.72 31.21 -1.97
CA ASP A 20 -9.64 32.15 -0.84
C ASP A 20 -8.97 31.52 0.38
N ARG A 21 -9.31 30.27 0.69
CA ARG A 21 -8.70 29.50 1.79
C ARG A 21 -7.21 29.22 1.51
N LEU A 22 -6.86 28.91 0.26
CA LEU A 22 -5.46 28.75 -0.15
C LEU A 22 -4.66 30.04 0.04
N LEU A 23 -5.21 31.18 -0.37
CA LEU A 23 -4.56 32.49 -0.20
C LEU A 23 -4.32 32.83 1.29
N ASN A 24 -5.28 32.51 2.16
CA ASN A 24 -5.11 32.67 3.60
C ASN A 24 -3.99 31.76 4.15
N LEU A 25 -3.96 30.48 3.74
CA LEU A 25 -2.90 29.55 4.15
C LEU A 25 -1.51 30.00 3.68
N VAL A 26 -1.38 30.53 2.46
CA VAL A 26 -0.12 31.13 1.97
C VAL A 26 0.30 32.30 2.86
N GLY A 27 -0.64 33.16 3.27
CA GLY A 27 -0.37 34.23 4.23
C GLY A 27 0.16 33.70 5.57
N GLU A 28 -0.46 32.63 6.11
CA GLU A 28 0.00 32.00 7.35
C GLU A 28 1.41 31.37 7.19
N VAL A 29 1.71 30.71 6.06
CA VAL A 29 3.04 30.16 5.77
C VAL A 29 4.11 31.24 5.75
N ILE A 30 3.83 32.40 5.14
CA ILE A 30 4.76 33.54 5.12
C ILE A 30 5.03 34.06 6.54
N ILE A 31 3.99 34.16 7.37
CA ILE A 31 4.12 34.59 8.77
C ILE A 31 4.98 33.61 9.56
N ILE A 32 4.74 32.30 9.44
CA ILE A 32 5.55 31.28 10.12
C ILE A 32 7.00 31.32 9.63
N SER A 33 7.23 31.43 8.33
CA SER A 33 8.59 31.50 7.77
C SER A 33 9.39 32.68 8.35
N ASN A 34 8.74 33.84 8.50
CA ASN A 34 9.33 35.01 9.15
C ASN A 34 9.60 34.77 10.65
N ASN A 35 8.70 34.08 11.35
CA ASN A 35 8.89 33.70 12.75
C ASN A 35 10.08 32.75 12.90
N ILE A 36 10.17 31.70 12.07
CA ILE A 36 11.29 30.75 12.03
C ILE A 36 12.61 31.48 11.76
N SER A 37 12.66 32.36 10.77
CA SER A 37 13.86 33.16 10.47
C SER A 37 14.30 34.03 11.65
N THR A 38 13.33 34.63 12.35
CA THR A 38 13.60 35.46 13.54
C THR A 38 14.09 34.62 14.72
N THR A 39 13.48 33.46 14.95
CA THR A 39 13.92 32.49 15.95
C THR A 39 15.33 31.99 15.64
N ASN A 40 15.63 31.65 14.38
CA ASN A 40 16.95 31.19 13.96
C ASN A 40 18.04 32.25 14.21
N ARG A 41 17.77 33.53 13.88
CA ARG A 41 18.69 34.63 14.20
C ARG A 41 18.94 34.78 15.70
N ARG A 42 17.93 34.56 16.55
CA ARG A 42 18.12 34.55 18.01
C ARG A 42 18.98 33.38 18.45
N ILE A 43 18.69 32.16 17.98
CA ILE A 43 19.47 30.95 18.29
C ILE A 43 20.94 31.17 17.93
N GLN A 44 21.21 31.68 16.72
CA GLN A 44 22.57 31.99 16.27
C GLN A 44 23.25 32.99 17.20
N ALA A 45 22.56 34.07 17.61
CA ALA A 45 23.12 35.05 18.53
C ALA A 45 23.44 34.47 19.92
N PHE A 46 22.66 33.52 20.42
CA PHE A 46 22.96 32.80 21.67
C PHE A 46 24.17 31.86 21.49
N TYR A 47 24.23 31.14 20.36
CA TYR A 47 25.33 30.26 20.00
C TYR A 47 26.66 31.04 19.89
N ASP A 48 26.68 32.14 19.13
CA ASP A 48 27.87 32.98 18.94
C ASP A 48 28.40 33.58 20.26
N ARG A 49 27.52 33.77 21.25
CA ARG A 49 27.86 34.27 22.59
C ARG A 49 28.20 33.17 23.58
N GLY A 50 28.10 31.90 23.20
CA GLY A 50 28.27 30.76 24.10
C GLY A 50 27.27 30.74 25.26
N GLN A 51 26.08 31.31 25.07
CA GLN A 51 25.04 31.41 26.10
C GLN A 51 23.95 30.35 25.88
N PRO A 52 23.35 29.81 26.97
CA PRO A 52 22.21 28.92 26.84
C PRO A 52 21.01 29.67 26.27
N LEU A 53 20.17 28.95 25.51
CA LEU A 53 18.93 29.49 24.95
C LEU A 53 18.00 29.99 26.06
N ASP A 54 17.38 31.15 25.81
CA ASP A 54 16.36 31.68 26.70
C ASP A 54 14.99 31.02 26.46
N LYS A 55 14.14 31.08 27.50
CA LYS A 55 12.78 30.52 27.45
C LYS A 55 11.98 31.11 26.27
N THR A 56 12.16 32.39 25.97
CA THR A 56 11.46 33.04 24.85
C THR A 56 11.80 32.40 23.51
N SER A 57 13.07 32.07 23.24
CA SER A 57 13.43 31.40 21.99
C SER A 57 12.84 29.98 21.93
N LEU A 58 12.82 29.25 23.05
CA LEU A 58 12.16 27.93 23.12
C LEU A 58 10.64 28.02 22.87
N ASP A 59 9.96 29.00 23.48
CA ASP A 59 8.52 29.23 23.29
C ASP A 59 8.21 29.63 21.83
N MET A 60 9.10 30.39 21.18
CA MET A 60 8.99 30.74 19.75
C MET A 60 9.17 29.54 18.83
N ILE A 61 10.12 28.64 19.12
CA ILE A 61 10.28 27.37 18.37
C ILE A 61 9.00 26.55 18.48
N LYS A 62 8.52 26.33 19.71
CA LYS A 62 7.31 25.53 19.97
C LYS A 62 6.09 26.12 19.27
N THR A 63 5.91 27.44 19.33
CA THR A 63 4.79 28.12 18.65
C THR A 63 4.89 27.97 17.12
N ALA A 64 6.10 28.07 16.57
CA ALA A 64 6.32 27.88 15.13
C ALA A 64 6.04 26.44 14.70
N GLU A 65 6.44 25.46 15.50
CA GLU A 65 6.17 24.03 15.30
C GLU A 65 4.65 23.74 15.32
N GLU A 66 3.95 24.15 16.38
CA GLU A 66 2.49 23.97 16.51
C GLU A 66 1.72 24.61 15.35
N SER A 67 2.14 25.83 14.96
CA SER A 67 1.52 26.53 13.83
C SER A 67 1.81 25.85 12.49
N SER A 68 3.03 25.34 12.29
CA SER A 68 3.41 24.59 11.08
C SER A 68 2.57 23.32 10.94
N ASN A 69 2.41 22.57 12.03
CA ASN A 69 1.57 21.37 12.06
C ASN A 69 0.10 21.69 11.72
N ARG A 70 -0.43 22.80 12.27
CA ARG A 70 -1.79 23.26 11.95
C ARG A 70 -1.94 23.60 10.46
N ILE A 71 -1.07 24.43 9.91
CA ILE A 71 -1.12 24.81 8.49
C ILE A 71 -1.02 23.57 7.60
N SER A 72 -0.12 22.65 7.90
CA SER A 72 0.02 21.40 7.14
C SER A 72 -1.29 20.60 7.14
N SER A 73 -1.97 20.50 8.28
CA SER A 73 -3.26 19.82 8.39
C SER A 73 -4.37 20.54 7.62
N ASP A 74 -4.39 21.87 7.64
CA ASP A 74 -5.37 22.67 6.91
C ASP A 74 -5.14 22.62 5.40
N LEU A 75 -3.89 22.66 4.95
CA LEU A 75 -3.51 22.52 3.55
C LEU A 75 -3.88 21.13 3.04
N HIS A 76 -3.57 20.08 3.80
CA HIS A 76 -3.98 18.73 3.49
C HIS A 76 -5.50 18.60 3.33
N SER A 77 -6.26 19.15 4.29
CA SER A 77 -7.73 19.14 4.25
C SER A 77 -8.28 19.91 3.04
N LEU A 78 -7.66 21.04 2.69
CA LEU A 78 -8.05 21.83 1.52
C LEU A 78 -7.78 21.08 0.21
N VAL A 79 -6.64 20.40 0.09
CA VAL A 79 -6.31 19.57 -1.08
C VAL A 79 -7.35 18.46 -1.24
N MET A 80 -7.71 17.80 -0.15
CA MET A 80 -8.79 16.80 -0.16
C MET A 80 -10.12 17.43 -0.64
N ASP A 81 -10.52 18.56 -0.06
CA ASP A 81 -11.75 19.27 -0.42
C ASP A 81 -11.83 19.73 -1.89
N ILE A 82 -10.67 19.95 -2.54
CA ILE A 82 -10.56 20.31 -3.95
C ILE A 82 -10.76 19.09 -4.85
N ARG A 83 -10.24 17.91 -4.44
CA ARG A 83 -10.34 16.64 -5.18
C ARG A 83 -11.74 16.02 -5.15
N MET A 84 -12.59 16.46 -4.22
CA MET A 84 -13.95 15.92 -4.05
C MET A 84 -14.86 16.26 -5.24
N VAL A 85 -15.53 15.25 -5.77
CA VAL A 85 -16.56 15.34 -6.80
C VAL A 85 -17.88 14.79 -6.26
N GLU A 86 -19.01 15.26 -6.80
CA GLU A 86 -20.31 14.66 -6.48
C GLU A 86 -20.47 13.31 -7.17
N ILE A 87 -20.90 12.29 -6.41
CA ILE A 87 -21.14 10.94 -6.96
C ILE A 87 -22.28 10.91 -7.99
N SER A 88 -23.11 11.97 -8.05
CA SER A 88 -24.15 12.17 -9.06
C SER A 88 -23.61 11.99 -10.48
N GLY A 89 -22.36 12.42 -10.73
CA GLY A 89 -21.67 12.22 -12.01
C GLY A 89 -21.59 10.75 -12.41
N THR A 90 -21.18 9.88 -11.48
CA THR A 90 -21.10 8.42 -11.67
C THR A 90 -22.50 7.80 -11.77
N PHE A 91 -23.43 8.19 -10.89
CA PHE A 91 -24.82 7.72 -10.89
C PHE A 91 -25.54 8.02 -12.21
N ASN A 92 -25.28 9.18 -12.81
CA ASN A 92 -25.86 9.56 -14.10
C ASN A 92 -25.42 8.65 -15.24
N ARG A 93 -24.20 8.11 -15.20
CA ARG A 93 -23.72 7.12 -16.19
C ARG A 93 -24.50 5.81 -16.08
N PHE A 94 -24.89 5.40 -14.88
CA PHE A 94 -25.70 4.19 -14.67
C PHE A 94 -27.11 4.27 -15.26
N ARG A 95 -27.72 5.45 -15.34
CA ARG A 95 -29.05 5.59 -15.96
C ARG A 95 -29.12 5.01 -17.37
N ARG A 96 -28.09 5.29 -18.18
CA ARG A 96 -28.03 4.76 -19.55
C ARG A 96 -27.70 3.28 -19.56
N ALA A 97 -26.69 2.86 -18.78
CA ALA A 97 -26.27 1.47 -18.68
C ALA A 97 -27.42 0.54 -18.23
N VAL A 98 -28.15 0.90 -17.16
CA VAL A 98 -29.29 0.14 -16.64
C VAL A 98 -30.40 0.01 -17.68
N ARG A 99 -30.72 1.09 -18.39
CA ARG A 99 -31.76 1.06 -19.43
C ARG A 99 -31.39 0.12 -20.57
N ASP A 100 -30.14 0.17 -21.01
CA ASP A 100 -29.65 -0.64 -22.11
C ASP A 100 -29.59 -2.14 -21.68
N MET A 101 -29.08 -2.44 -20.47
CA MET A 101 -29.08 -3.79 -19.89
C MET A 101 -30.48 -4.36 -19.66
N ALA A 102 -31.41 -3.56 -19.13
CA ALA A 102 -32.79 -3.98 -18.88
C ALA A 102 -33.50 -4.33 -20.20
N LYS A 103 -33.24 -3.55 -21.26
CA LYS A 103 -33.76 -3.82 -22.60
C LYS A 103 -33.20 -5.12 -23.19
N ASP A 104 -31.90 -5.35 -23.05
CA ASP A 104 -31.25 -6.57 -23.55
C ASP A 104 -31.71 -7.82 -22.79
N ALA A 105 -31.97 -7.70 -21.48
CA ALA A 105 -32.51 -8.76 -20.64
C ALA A 105 -34.04 -8.94 -20.78
N GLY A 106 -34.75 -8.05 -21.47
CA GLY A 106 -36.21 -8.10 -21.61
C GLY A 106 -36.99 -7.81 -20.31
N LYS A 107 -36.42 -7.02 -19.39
CA LYS A 107 -36.99 -6.72 -18.08
C LYS A 107 -37.35 -5.23 -17.97
N ASP A 108 -38.41 -4.88 -17.24
CA ASP A 108 -38.78 -3.50 -16.95
C ASP A 108 -38.25 -3.09 -15.57
N VAL A 109 -37.25 -2.20 -15.55
CA VAL A 109 -36.51 -1.81 -14.34
C VAL A 109 -36.54 -0.29 -14.17
N GLU A 110 -36.93 0.16 -12.98
CA GLU A 110 -36.81 1.53 -12.52
C GLU A 110 -35.54 1.72 -11.70
N LEU A 111 -34.65 2.63 -12.15
CA LEU A 111 -33.49 3.05 -11.38
C LEU A 111 -33.85 4.24 -10.48
N VAL A 112 -33.76 4.05 -9.17
CA VAL A 112 -33.93 5.09 -8.15
C VAL A 112 -32.56 5.44 -7.58
N MET A 113 -32.19 6.72 -7.64
CA MET A 113 -30.90 7.22 -7.14
C MET A 113 -31.14 8.14 -5.95
N LEU A 114 -30.48 7.87 -4.83
CA LEU A 114 -30.61 8.62 -3.58
C LEU A 114 -29.22 9.10 -3.11
N GLY A 115 -29.14 10.33 -2.60
CA GLY A 115 -27.87 10.88 -2.08
C GLY A 115 -26.80 11.12 -3.14
N GLY A 116 -27.19 11.44 -4.39
CA GLY A 116 -26.25 11.75 -5.47
C GLY A 116 -25.39 12.99 -5.21
N ASP A 117 -25.81 13.85 -4.29
CA ASP A 117 -25.10 15.01 -3.76
C ASP A 117 -23.98 14.64 -2.75
N THR A 118 -23.77 13.35 -2.47
CA THR A 118 -22.65 12.89 -1.65
C THR A 118 -21.33 13.16 -2.37
N PHE A 119 -20.42 13.85 -1.68
CA PHE A 119 -19.07 14.15 -2.17
C PHE A 119 -18.13 12.97 -1.90
N VAL A 120 -17.35 12.60 -2.91
CA VAL A 120 -16.37 11.50 -2.87
C VAL A 120 -15.11 11.92 -3.62
N ASP A 121 -13.95 11.33 -3.32
CA ASP A 121 -12.74 11.59 -4.09
C ASP A 121 -12.90 11.15 -5.55
N LYS A 122 -12.35 11.92 -6.51
CA LYS A 122 -12.43 11.62 -7.95
C LYS A 122 -11.93 10.21 -8.28
N THR A 123 -10.81 9.79 -7.68
CA THR A 123 -10.21 8.46 -7.87
C THR A 123 -11.14 7.36 -7.37
N ILE A 124 -11.75 7.56 -6.20
CA ILE A 124 -12.74 6.64 -5.63
C ILE A 124 -13.96 6.57 -6.58
N ALA A 125 -14.48 7.72 -7.04
CA ALA A 125 -15.62 7.77 -7.95
C ALA A 125 -15.37 7.04 -9.29
N GLU A 126 -14.15 7.12 -9.81
CA GLU A 126 -13.71 6.46 -11.04
C GLU A 126 -13.53 4.95 -10.82
N LYS A 127 -12.80 4.54 -9.78
CA LYS A 127 -12.56 3.12 -9.44
C LYS A 127 -13.85 2.38 -9.06
N LEU A 128 -14.85 3.09 -8.53
CA LEU A 128 -16.14 2.49 -8.16
C LEU A 128 -17.06 2.18 -9.33
N TYR A 129 -16.82 2.77 -10.50
CA TYR A 129 -17.73 2.59 -11.63
C TYR A 129 -17.85 1.12 -12.02
N ASP A 130 -16.73 0.42 -12.21
CA ASP A 130 -16.73 -0.97 -12.68
C ASP A 130 -17.33 -1.95 -11.66
N PRO A 131 -16.96 -1.92 -10.35
CA PRO A 131 -17.59 -2.71 -9.30
C PRO A 131 -19.12 -2.54 -9.25
N LEU A 132 -19.59 -1.30 -9.23
CA LEU A 132 -21.02 -1.00 -9.14
C LEU A 132 -21.75 -1.37 -10.44
N ASN A 133 -21.13 -1.17 -11.61
CA ASN A 133 -21.69 -1.58 -12.89
C ASN A 133 -21.89 -3.09 -12.95
N HIS A 134 -20.92 -3.84 -12.43
CA HIS A 134 -21.01 -5.28 -12.34
C HIS A 134 -22.14 -5.71 -11.39
N GLN A 135 -22.26 -5.08 -10.22
CA GLN A 135 -23.35 -5.38 -9.28
C GLN A 135 -24.73 -5.06 -9.86
N VAL A 136 -24.86 -3.94 -10.56
CA VAL A 136 -26.07 -3.54 -11.27
C VAL A 136 -26.45 -4.57 -12.35
N ARG A 137 -25.47 -5.05 -13.12
CA ARG A 137 -25.69 -6.10 -14.11
C ARG A 137 -26.16 -7.39 -13.46
N ASN A 138 -25.54 -7.83 -12.36
CA ASN A 138 -25.97 -9.02 -11.63
C ASN A 138 -27.39 -8.90 -11.09
N ALA A 139 -27.75 -7.72 -10.57
CA ALA A 139 -29.11 -7.44 -10.14
C ALA A 139 -30.11 -7.57 -11.30
N ILE A 140 -29.79 -7.07 -12.49
CA ILE A 140 -30.68 -7.15 -13.66
C ILE A 140 -30.74 -8.57 -14.23
N ASP A 141 -29.60 -9.22 -14.46
CA ASP A 141 -29.52 -10.52 -15.13
C ASP A 141 -30.06 -11.65 -14.23
N HIS A 142 -29.66 -11.65 -12.96
CA HIS A 142 -29.89 -12.75 -12.04
C HIS A 142 -30.87 -12.40 -10.90
N GLY A 143 -30.75 -11.20 -10.33
CA GLY A 143 -31.57 -10.78 -9.19
C GLY A 143 -33.05 -10.64 -9.56
N ILE A 144 -33.34 -9.75 -10.52
CA ILE A 144 -34.68 -9.39 -10.94
C ILE A 144 -35.30 -10.54 -11.74
N GLU A 145 -36.52 -10.91 -11.39
CA GLU A 145 -37.30 -11.95 -12.08
C GLU A 145 -37.90 -11.43 -13.38
N ASP A 146 -38.29 -12.34 -14.27
CA ASP A 146 -38.98 -11.96 -15.50
C ASP A 146 -40.37 -11.38 -15.20
N PRO A 147 -40.92 -10.50 -16.06
CA PRO A 147 -42.20 -9.82 -15.80
C PRO A 147 -43.36 -10.78 -15.48
N LEU A 148 -43.41 -11.94 -16.14
CA LEU A 148 -44.42 -12.98 -15.90
C LEU A 148 -44.24 -13.67 -14.53
N GLU A 149 -42.98 -13.91 -14.12
CA GLU A 149 -42.66 -14.50 -12.82
C GLU A 149 -42.99 -13.51 -11.70
N ARG A 150 -42.69 -12.21 -11.88
CA ARG A 150 -43.07 -11.17 -10.92
C ARG A 150 -44.57 -11.07 -10.71
N GLN A 151 -45.36 -11.14 -11.77
CA GLN A 151 -46.83 -11.16 -11.67
C GLN A 151 -47.33 -12.39 -10.90
N ARG A 152 -46.74 -13.57 -11.14
CA ARG A 152 -47.08 -14.80 -10.40
C ARG A 152 -46.75 -14.70 -8.90
N LEU A 153 -45.67 -14.00 -8.55
CA LEU A 153 -45.25 -13.75 -7.18
C LEU A 153 -45.97 -12.56 -6.52
N GLY A 154 -46.89 -11.90 -7.22
CA GLY A 154 -47.62 -10.73 -6.71
C GLY A 154 -46.78 -9.46 -6.57
N LYS A 155 -45.61 -9.41 -7.22
CA LYS A 155 -44.72 -8.25 -7.21
C LYS A 155 -45.11 -7.22 -8.27
N PRO A 156 -44.74 -5.94 -8.09
CA PRO A 156 -44.92 -4.92 -9.12
C PRO A 156 -44.26 -5.34 -10.44
N ALA A 157 -44.94 -5.08 -11.56
CA ALA A 157 -44.46 -5.43 -12.90
C ALA A 157 -43.12 -4.75 -13.25
N LYS A 158 -42.96 -3.49 -12.80
CA LYS A 158 -41.71 -2.75 -12.89
C LYS A 158 -40.86 -3.05 -11.67
N ALA A 159 -39.68 -3.64 -11.87
CA ALA A 159 -38.73 -3.92 -10.81
C ALA A 159 -38.02 -2.65 -10.36
N LYS A 160 -37.60 -2.60 -9.09
CA LYS A 160 -36.95 -1.42 -8.51
C LYS A 160 -35.50 -1.74 -8.20
N LEU A 161 -34.59 -0.99 -8.81
CA LEU A 161 -33.16 -0.98 -8.52
C LEU A 161 -32.81 0.36 -7.88
N THR A 162 -32.26 0.34 -6.67
CA THR A 162 -31.90 1.52 -5.90
C THR A 162 -30.38 1.64 -5.80
N LEU A 163 -29.84 2.78 -6.19
CA LEU A 163 -28.47 3.20 -5.90
C LEU A 163 -28.54 4.31 -4.86
N LYS A 164 -27.93 4.10 -3.71
CA LYS A 164 -27.93 5.08 -2.62
C LYS A 164 -26.51 5.35 -2.19
N ALA A 165 -26.14 6.63 -2.11
CA ALA A 165 -24.90 7.05 -1.48
C ALA A 165 -25.22 7.83 -0.19
N SER A 166 -24.40 7.65 0.83
CA SER A 166 -24.45 8.46 2.04
C SER A 166 -23.07 8.49 2.70
N MET A 167 -22.82 9.52 3.50
CA MET A 167 -21.58 9.66 4.26
C MET A 167 -21.88 9.67 5.75
N ARG A 168 -21.18 8.84 6.52
CA ARG A 168 -21.28 8.78 8.00
C ARG A 168 -19.90 8.44 8.57
N GLU A 169 -19.50 9.11 9.66
CA GLU A 169 -18.28 8.77 10.41
C GLU A 169 -17.03 8.58 9.53
N ASN A 170 -16.76 9.55 8.62
CA ASN A 170 -15.66 9.50 7.65
C ASN A 170 -15.66 8.27 6.72
N ASN A 171 -16.79 7.58 6.57
CA ASN A 171 -16.98 6.51 5.62
C ASN A 171 -18.06 6.88 4.60
N ILE A 172 -17.78 6.52 3.35
CA ILE A 172 -18.70 6.58 2.23
C ILE A 172 -19.43 5.23 2.19
N TYR A 173 -20.75 5.27 2.30
CA TYR A 173 -21.62 4.11 2.17
C TYR A 173 -22.34 4.18 0.84
N ILE A 174 -22.09 3.19 -0.02
CA ILE A 174 -22.79 3.03 -1.29
C ILE A 174 -23.60 1.74 -1.21
N GLU A 175 -24.91 1.84 -1.40
CA GLU A 175 -25.83 0.71 -1.37
C GLU A 175 -26.41 0.48 -2.77
N VAL A 176 -26.30 -0.76 -3.25
CA VAL A 176 -26.96 -1.25 -4.47
C VAL A 176 -28.02 -2.25 -4.04
N LYS A 177 -29.29 -1.91 -4.22
CA LYS A 177 -30.43 -2.70 -3.73
C LYS A 177 -31.44 -3.02 -4.82
N ASP A 178 -31.79 -4.28 -4.96
CA ASP A 178 -32.87 -4.77 -5.83
C ASP A 178 -34.05 -5.33 -5.02
N ASP A 179 -35.22 -5.43 -5.65
CA ASP A 179 -36.42 -6.07 -5.11
C ASP A 179 -36.72 -7.44 -5.75
N GLY A 180 -35.67 -8.09 -6.27
CA GLY A 180 -35.71 -9.34 -7.01
C GLY A 180 -35.90 -10.57 -6.13
N ARG A 181 -35.43 -11.72 -6.64
CA ARG A 181 -35.67 -13.03 -6.02
C ARG A 181 -34.92 -13.23 -4.70
N GLY A 182 -33.91 -12.41 -4.42
CA GLY A 182 -33.00 -12.60 -3.29
C GLY A 182 -32.04 -13.79 -3.49
N MET A 183 -31.14 -13.99 -2.55
CA MET A 183 -30.17 -15.08 -2.58
C MET A 183 -30.59 -16.20 -1.63
N ASP A 184 -30.29 -17.43 -2.05
CA ASP A 184 -30.58 -18.63 -1.29
C ASP A 184 -29.30 -19.06 -0.57
N ALA A 185 -29.21 -18.73 0.72
CA ALA A 185 -28.03 -18.97 1.55
C ALA A 185 -27.69 -20.47 1.63
N ASP A 186 -28.70 -21.35 1.67
CA ASP A 186 -28.48 -22.79 1.77
C ASP A 186 -28.00 -23.39 0.44
N LYS A 187 -28.48 -22.88 -0.70
CA LYS A 187 -27.92 -23.27 -2.01
C LYS A 187 -26.47 -22.82 -2.18
N LEU A 188 -26.14 -21.62 -1.72
CA LEU A 188 -24.76 -21.12 -1.76
C LEU A 188 -23.85 -21.98 -0.88
N LEU A 189 -24.30 -22.33 0.32
CA LEU A 189 -23.57 -23.24 1.20
C LEU A 189 -23.38 -24.61 0.55
N THR A 190 -24.44 -25.20 -0.02
CA THR A 190 -24.35 -26.50 -0.71
C THR A 190 -23.35 -26.43 -1.88
N HIS A 191 -23.29 -25.31 -2.60
CA HIS A 191 -22.30 -25.13 -3.67
C HIS A 191 -20.86 -25.00 -3.14
N ALA A 192 -20.68 -24.32 -2.00
CA ALA A 192 -19.39 -24.20 -1.31
C ALA A 192 -18.88 -25.56 -0.81
N GLU A 193 -19.77 -26.38 -0.25
CA GLU A 193 -19.48 -27.75 0.18
C GLU A 193 -19.05 -28.63 -0.99
N ASN A 194 -19.77 -28.56 -2.12
CA ASN A 194 -19.43 -29.34 -3.33
C ASN A 194 -18.08 -28.93 -3.95
N LYS A 195 -17.65 -27.68 -3.73
CA LYS A 195 -16.32 -27.18 -4.14
C LYS A 195 -15.23 -27.45 -3.10
N GLY A 196 -15.56 -28.08 -1.97
CA GLY A 196 -14.59 -28.42 -0.92
C GLY A 196 -14.14 -27.22 -0.08
N LEU A 197 -14.84 -26.09 -0.13
CA LEU A 197 -14.46 -24.86 0.60
C LEU A 197 -14.78 -24.95 2.10
N ILE A 198 -15.76 -25.77 2.47
CA ILE A 198 -16.18 -25.96 3.86
C ILE A 198 -16.73 -27.38 4.06
N SER A 199 -16.52 -27.95 5.25
CA SER A 199 -17.14 -29.22 5.64
C SER A 199 -18.60 -29.02 6.02
N LYS A 200 -19.45 -30.02 5.76
CA LYS A 200 -20.89 -29.99 6.09
C LYS A 200 -21.17 -29.63 7.54
N SER A 201 -20.41 -30.21 8.46
CA SER A 201 -20.54 -29.95 9.90
C SER A 201 -20.16 -28.52 10.31
N ALA A 202 -19.28 -27.87 9.57
CA ALA A 202 -18.91 -26.47 9.81
C ALA A 202 -19.90 -25.51 9.14
N GLY A 203 -20.43 -25.87 7.97
CA GLY A 203 -21.42 -25.10 7.23
C GLY A 203 -22.75 -24.88 7.97
N GLU A 204 -23.24 -25.90 8.68
CA GLU A 204 -24.49 -25.81 9.44
C GLU A 204 -24.45 -24.81 10.62
N LYS A 205 -23.25 -24.44 11.08
CA LYS A 205 -23.08 -23.49 12.20
C LYS A 205 -23.01 -22.03 11.75
N LEU A 206 -22.92 -21.77 10.45
CA LEU A 206 -22.80 -20.42 9.90
C LEU A 206 -24.16 -19.71 9.91
N SER A 207 -24.11 -18.42 10.23
CA SER A 207 -25.23 -17.50 10.02
C SER A 207 -25.53 -17.32 8.53
N ASP A 208 -26.74 -16.87 8.19
CA ASP A 208 -27.12 -16.62 6.81
C ASP A 208 -26.22 -15.55 6.15
N GLU A 209 -25.77 -14.54 6.90
CA GLU A 209 -24.81 -13.55 6.41
C GLU A 209 -23.47 -14.21 6.03
N GLU A 210 -22.92 -15.05 6.90
CA GLU A 210 -21.66 -15.77 6.62
C GLU A 210 -21.79 -16.71 5.42
N LYS A 211 -22.95 -17.37 5.25
CA LYS A 211 -23.22 -18.20 4.06
C LYS A 211 -23.25 -17.36 2.77
N LEU A 212 -23.77 -16.13 2.82
CA LEU A 212 -23.78 -15.24 1.65
C LEU A 212 -22.36 -14.79 1.25
N HIS A 213 -21.43 -14.71 2.20
CA HIS A 213 -20.04 -14.30 1.93
C HIS A 213 -19.27 -15.25 1.01
N PHE A 214 -19.71 -16.50 0.84
CA PHE A 214 -19.11 -17.44 -0.12
C PHE A 214 -19.18 -16.96 -1.57
N ILE A 215 -20.11 -16.06 -1.91
CA ILE A 215 -20.26 -15.54 -3.27
C ILE A 215 -18.99 -14.86 -3.80
N PHE A 216 -18.17 -14.32 -2.90
CA PHE A 216 -16.94 -13.63 -3.22
C PHE A 216 -15.71 -14.55 -3.28
N HIS A 217 -15.86 -15.85 -3.04
CA HIS A 217 -14.73 -16.77 -3.13
C HIS A 217 -14.25 -16.86 -4.59
N PRO A 218 -12.92 -16.90 -4.85
CA PRO A 218 -12.40 -17.06 -6.20
C PRO A 218 -13.04 -18.25 -6.92
N GLY A 219 -13.47 -18.01 -8.16
CA GLY A 219 -14.11 -19.04 -8.99
C GLY A 219 -15.51 -19.47 -8.54
N PHE A 220 -16.18 -18.74 -7.65
CA PHE A 220 -17.53 -19.07 -7.16
C PHE A 220 -18.67 -18.73 -8.15
N SER A 221 -18.36 -18.33 -9.38
CA SER A 221 -19.39 -18.03 -10.40
C SER A 221 -20.28 -19.25 -10.71
N THR A 222 -21.59 -19.00 -10.76
CA THR A 222 -22.63 -20.02 -11.02
C THR A 222 -22.93 -20.25 -12.50
N LYS A 223 -22.24 -19.55 -13.41
CA LYS A 223 -22.46 -19.66 -14.88
C LYS A 223 -21.26 -20.29 -15.59
N THR A 224 -21.56 -21.34 -16.38
CA THR A 224 -20.65 -22.04 -17.31
C THR A 224 -20.45 -21.29 -18.64
N THR A 225 -20.99 -20.08 -18.79
CA THR A 225 -20.96 -19.33 -20.07
C THR A 225 -20.33 -17.95 -19.86
N THR A 226 -19.08 -17.81 -20.27
CA THR A 226 -18.39 -16.52 -20.35
C THR A 226 -19.03 -15.66 -21.44
N THR A 227 -19.73 -14.59 -21.06
CA THR A 227 -20.29 -13.62 -22.01
C THR A 227 -19.16 -12.79 -22.62
N LYS A 228 -19.00 -12.86 -23.96
CA LYS A 228 -17.88 -12.32 -24.77
C LYS A 228 -17.71 -10.78 -24.79
N LEU A 229 -18.36 -10.01 -23.92
CA LEU A 229 -18.44 -8.54 -24.05
C LEU A 229 -17.58 -7.73 -23.07
N SER A 230 -16.86 -8.37 -22.16
CA SER A 230 -15.73 -7.74 -21.45
C SER A 230 -14.68 -8.81 -21.21
N GLY A 231 -13.56 -8.74 -21.92
CA GLY A 231 -12.50 -9.76 -21.97
C GLY A 231 -11.72 -10.01 -20.68
N ARG A 232 -12.34 -9.89 -19.49
CA ARG A 232 -11.70 -10.19 -18.20
C ARG A 232 -12.52 -11.05 -17.24
N GLY A 233 -13.72 -11.50 -17.60
CA GLY A 233 -14.47 -12.46 -16.76
C GLY A 233 -14.57 -12.02 -15.29
N VAL A 234 -15.09 -10.83 -15.05
CA VAL A 234 -15.12 -10.23 -13.70
C VAL A 234 -16.07 -11.02 -12.82
N GLY A 235 -15.55 -11.72 -11.80
CA GLY A 235 -16.34 -12.34 -10.75
C GLY A 235 -16.55 -11.41 -9.55
N MET A 236 -17.28 -11.88 -8.55
CA MET A 236 -17.47 -11.13 -7.30
C MET A 236 -16.18 -11.05 -6.47
N ASP A 237 -15.25 -11.97 -6.68
CA ASP A 237 -13.88 -11.93 -6.17
C ASP A 237 -13.12 -10.67 -6.64
N VAL A 238 -13.18 -10.35 -7.93
CA VAL A 238 -12.56 -9.12 -8.48
C VAL A 238 -13.23 -7.87 -7.90
N VAL A 239 -14.56 -7.88 -7.76
CA VAL A 239 -15.29 -6.77 -7.13
C VAL A 239 -14.86 -6.57 -5.68
N ARG A 240 -14.65 -7.65 -4.91
CA ARG A 240 -14.12 -7.57 -3.55
C ARG A 240 -12.71 -7.00 -3.53
N SER A 241 -11.80 -7.53 -4.34
CA SER A 241 -10.40 -7.06 -4.43
C SER A 241 -10.34 -5.56 -4.72
N ASN A 242 -11.09 -5.09 -5.72
CA ASN A 242 -11.11 -3.66 -6.09
C ASN A 242 -11.60 -2.75 -4.95
N ILE A 243 -12.48 -3.26 -4.07
CA ILE A 243 -13.00 -2.48 -2.93
C ILE A 243 -12.03 -2.56 -1.74
N GLU A 244 -11.39 -3.69 -1.53
CA GLU A 244 -10.34 -3.86 -0.50
C GLU A 244 -9.11 -3.00 -0.81
N GLU A 245 -8.73 -2.86 -2.09
CA GLU A 245 -7.69 -1.92 -2.56
C GLU A 245 -8.02 -0.46 -2.24
N LEU A 246 -9.30 -0.11 -2.13
CA LEU A 246 -9.75 1.22 -1.71
C LEU A 246 -9.80 1.36 -0.17
N GLY A 247 -9.29 0.38 0.57
CA GLY A 247 -9.41 0.29 2.04
C GLY A 247 -10.83 0.00 2.51
N GLY A 248 -11.71 -0.42 1.61
CA GLY A 248 -13.13 -0.62 1.86
C GLY A 248 -13.51 -2.06 2.22
N SER A 249 -14.81 -2.26 2.46
CA SER A 249 -15.42 -3.56 2.68
C SER A 249 -16.79 -3.65 2.02
N ILE A 250 -17.27 -4.87 1.78
CA ILE A 250 -18.58 -5.14 1.21
C ILE A 250 -19.39 -6.01 2.17
N SER A 251 -20.61 -5.62 2.46
CA SER A 251 -21.59 -6.43 3.18
C SER A 251 -22.81 -6.73 2.32
N ILE A 252 -23.49 -7.83 2.62
CA ILE A 252 -24.65 -8.32 1.88
C ILE A 252 -25.81 -8.56 2.85
N ASP A 253 -26.97 -7.98 2.56
CA ASP A 253 -28.26 -8.38 3.15
C ASP A 253 -29.17 -8.88 2.03
N SER A 254 -29.57 -10.14 2.07
CA SER A 254 -30.46 -10.70 1.06
C SER A 254 -31.43 -11.68 1.67
N ARG A 255 -32.69 -11.64 1.20
CA ARG A 255 -33.74 -12.56 1.63
C ARG A 255 -34.54 -13.04 0.45
N LEU A 256 -34.79 -14.35 0.41
CA LEU A 256 -35.62 -14.97 -0.62
C LEU A 256 -36.97 -14.25 -0.78
N GLY A 257 -37.28 -13.89 -2.03
CA GLY A 257 -38.48 -13.17 -2.43
C GLY A 257 -38.50 -11.67 -2.10
N LYS A 258 -37.52 -11.12 -1.37
CA LYS A 258 -37.48 -9.69 -0.99
C LYS A 258 -36.36 -8.88 -1.67
N GLY A 259 -35.48 -9.55 -2.41
CA GLY A 259 -34.36 -8.95 -3.11
C GLY A 259 -33.06 -8.98 -2.31
N SER A 260 -32.06 -8.27 -2.81
CA SER A 260 -30.72 -8.19 -2.21
C SER A 260 -30.26 -6.75 -2.07
N ALA A 261 -29.43 -6.47 -1.07
CA ALA A 261 -28.76 -5.21 -0.85
C ALA A 261 -27.27 -5.47 -0.62
N PHE A 262 -26.44 -4.84 -1.44
CA PHE A 262 -24.98 -4.85 -1.31
C PHE A 262 -24.55 -3.47 -0.82
N THR A 263 -23.86 -3.42 0.32
CA THR A 263 -23.37 -2.17 0.90
C THR A 263 -21.85 -2.14 0.85
N TYR A 264 -21.32 -1.17 0.13
CA TYR A 264 -19.90 -0.87 0.01
C TYR A 264 -19.58 0.22 1.03
N THR A 265 -18.66 -0.06 1.95
CA THR A 265 -18.17 0.89 2.95
C THR A 265 -16.74 1.23 2.61
N ILE A 266 -16.48 2.48 2.26
CA ILE A 266 -15.17 2.94 1.80
C ILE A 266 -14.75 4.13 2.66
N PRO A 267 -13.57 4.09 3.30
CA PRO A 267 -13.04 5.24 4.02
C PRO A 267 -12.97 6.47 3.12
N GLN A 268 -13.41 7.62 3.63
CA GLN A 268 -13.33 8.91 2.93
C GLN A 268 -11.88 9.38 2.77
N VAL A 269 -10.96 8.85 3.57
CA VAL A 269 -9.53 9.09 3.42
C VAL A 269 -9.04 8.41 2.15
N THR A 270 -8.98 9.18 1.08
CA THR A 270 -8.20 8.80 -0.09
C THR A 270 -6.72 8.72 0.26
N ALA A 271 -5.97 7.94 -0.52
CA ALA A 271 -4.51 7.92 -0.62
C ALA A 271 -3.94 9.34 -0.75
N VAL A 272 -3.79 10.01 0.38
CA VAL A 272 -2.60 10.79 0.62
C VAL A 272 -1.67 9.84 1.33
N ASN A 273 -0.50 9.71 0.73
CA ASN A 273 0.68 9.08 1.25
C ASN A 273 1.15 9.79 2.53
N ILE A 274 0.30 10.00 3.53
CA ILE A 274 0.67 10.54 4.83
C ILE A 274 0.09 9.62 5.89
N LEU A 275 0.96 8.99 6.67
CA LEU A 275 0.60 8.13 7.78
C LEU A 275 0.96 8.83 9.09
N ASP A 276 0.04 8.78 10.05
CA ASP A 276 0.39 9.04 11.45
C ASP A 276 1.18 7.83 11.96
N CYS A 277 2.46 8.03 12.27
CA CYS A 277 3.35 6.96 12.68
C CYS A 277 4.00 7.25 14.02
N LEU A 278 4.13 6.21 14.85
CA LEU A 278 5.07 6.20 15.96
C LEU A 278 6.46 5.90 15.42
N THR A 279 7.36 6.87 15.51
CA THR A 279 8.75 6.67 15.15
C THR A 279 9.47 5.89 16.25
N VAL A 280 10.20 4.85 15.85
CA VAL A 280 10.98 4.00 16.76
C VAL A 280 12.40 3.80 16.24
N ARG A 281 13.34 3.58 17.13
CA ARG A 281 14.70 3.18 16.79
C ARG A 281 14.89 1.70 17.11
N ALA A 282 15.47 0.96 16.16
CA ALA A 282 15.94 -0.41 16.38
C ALA A 282 17.40 -0.49 15.96
N GLY A 283 18.32 -0.56 16.93
CA GLY A 283 19.74 -0.43 16.66
C GLY A 283 20.08 0.94 16.05
N SER A 284 20.70 0.95 14.86
CA SER A 284 20.98 2.16 14.08
C SER A 284 19.79 2.61 13.22
N ASN A 285 18.79 1.75 13.02
CA ASN A 285 17.72 1.96 12.05
C ASN A 285 16.58 2.80 12.65
N LEU A 286 16.08 3.72 11.85
CA LEU A 286 14.93 4.56 12.18
C LEU A 286 13.71 4.03 11.41
N LEU A 287 12.69 3.63 12.16
CA LEU A 287 11.53 2.90 11.64
C LEU A 287 10.26 3.64 12.04
N ALA A 288 9.23 3.51 11.22
CA ALA A 288 7.92 4.10 11.43
C ALA A 288 6.88 3.00 11.60
N VAL A 289 6.17 3.02 12.73
CA VAL A 289 5.06 2.11 13.03
C VAL A 289 3.76 2.85 12.83
N PRO A 290 2.86 2.45 11.91
CA PRO A 290 1.56 3.08 11.76
C PRO A 290 0.80 3.13 13.09
N ILE A 291 0.37 4.32 13.51
CA ILE A 291 -0.17 4.52 14.86
C ILE A 291 -1.47 3.75 15.10
N LEU A 292 -2.22 3.48 14.02
CA LEU A 292 -3.44 2.67 14.05
C LEU A 292 -3.19 1.23 14.51
N ASN A 293 -1.97 0.72 14.31
CA ASN A 293 -1.58 -0.60 14.79
C ASN A 293 -1.00 -0.56 16.20
N VAL A 294 -0.69 0.60 16.77
CA VAL A 294 -0.07 0.72 18.10
C VAL A 294 -1.14 0.68 19.19
N VAL A 295 -1.14 -0.38 20.00
CA VAL A 295 -2.05 -0.53 21.14
C VAL A 295 -1.49 0.17 22.38
N SER A 296 -0.20 -0.01 22.66
CA SER A 296 0.41 0.50 23.89
C SER A 296 1.93 0.53 23.79
N THR A 297 2.57 1.44 24.53
CA THR A 297 4.02 1.48 24.73
C THR A 297 4.33 1.25 26.20
N LEU A 298 5.31 0.38 26.49
CA LEU A 298 5.63 -0.06 27.84
C LEU A 298 7.14 -0.07 28.06
N ARG A 299 7.57 0.16 29.30
CA ARG A 299 8.90 -0.23 29.77
C ARG A 299 8.76 -1.47 30.63
N VAL A 300 9.44 -2.54 30.24
CA VAL A 300 9.35 -3.85 30.90
C VAL A 300 10.73 -4.26 31.37
N SER A 301 10.85 -4.52 32.67
CA SER A 301 12.08 -5.04 33.27
C SER A 301 12.32 -6.49 32.85
N SER A 302 13.59 -6.88 32.73
CA SER A 302 13.96 -8.20 32.18
C SER A 302 13.42 -9.40 32.97
N ASP A 303 13.09 -9.23 34.26
CA ASP A 303 12.45 -10.21 35.13
C ASP A 303 10.98 -10.50 34.78
N LYS A 304 10.33 -9.63 33.99
CA LYS A 304 8.94 -9.77 33.55
C LYS A 304 8.81 -10.32 32.13
N VAL A 305 9.92 -10.79 31.56
CA VAL A 305 9.95 -11.50 30.28
C VAL A 305 10.05 -13.00 30.57
N TYR A 306 9.03 -13.73 30.15
CA TYR A 306 8.94 -15.17 30.36
C TYR A 306 9.40 -15.87 29.08
N SER A 307 10.23 -16.90 29.21
CA SER A 307 10.58 -17.76 28.06
C SER A 307 9.71 -19.00 28.11
N THR A 308 8.92 -19.25 27.06
CA THR A 308 8.14 -20.47 26.89
C THR A 308 8.82 -21.38 25.86
N PHE A 309 8.67 -22.70 26.03
CA PHE A 309 9.32 -23.69 25.16
C PHE A 309 8.75 -23.71 23.73
N GLU A 310 7.49 -23.27 23.52
CA GLU A 310 6.80 -23.31 22.21
C GLU A 310 6.63 -21.93 21.55
N GLU A 311 6.57 -20.83 22.30
CA GLU A 311 6.24 -19.49 21.77
C GLU A 311 7.38 -18.45 21.94
N GLY A 312 8.58 -18.87 22.37
CA GLY A 312 9.72 -17.97 22.54
C GLY A 312 9.63 -17.05 23.76
N LYS A 313 10.15 -15.81 23.64
CA LYS A 313 10.05 -14.80 24.71
C LYS A 313 8.64 -14.22 24.72
N THR A 314 8.04 -14.02 25.88
CA THR A 314 6.67 -13.50 26.07
C THR A 314 6.62 -12.47 27.20
N ILE A 315 5.63 -11.59 27.15
CA ILE A 315 5.33 -10.63 28.21
C ILE A 315 3.87 -10.72 28.63
N SER A 316 3.59 -10.43 29.90
CA SER A 316 2.20 -10.31 30.39
C SER A 316 1.67 -8.91 30.13
N TYR A 317 0.64 -8.79 29.28
CA TYR A 317 -0.11 -7.57 29.02
C TYR A 317 -1.60 -7.76 29.32
N LEU A 318 -2.14 -6.93 30.22
CA LEU A 318 -3.55 -7.00 30.67
C LEU A 318 -4.04 -8.41 31.09
N GLY A 319 -3.15 -9.24 31.64
CA GLY A 319 -3.46 -10.61 32.08
C GLY A 319 -3.40 -11.67 30.98
N SER A 320 -3.04 -11.29 29.75
CA SER A 320 -2.75 -12.20 28.64
C SER A 320 -1.24 -12.24 28.33
N LEU A 321 -0.73 -13.39 27.90
CA LEU A 321 0.64 -13.50 27.38
C LEU A 321 0.66 -13.04 25.92
N VAL A 322 1.64 -12.20 25.59
CA VAL A 322 1.89 -11.68 24.24
C VAL A 322 3.33 -12.01 23.87
N THR A 323 3.53 -12.59 22.69
CA THR A 323 4.86 -12.94 22.19
C THR A 323 5.70 -11.70 21.93
N LEU A 324 6.93 -11.71 22.41
CA LEU A 324 7.91 -10.64 22.34
C LEU A 324 8.96 -10.97 21.28
N TYR A 325 9.09 -10.07 20.31
CA TYR A 325 10.11 -10.12 19.26
C TYR A 325 11.07 -8.95 19.38
N ASP A 326 12.33 -9.15 19.00
CA ASP A 326 13.26 -8.05 18.82
C ASP A 326 13.12 -7.46 17.42
N LEU A 327 12.82 -6.17 17.34
CA LEU A 327 12.56 -5.52 16.06
C LEU A 327 13.81 -5.47 15.18
N ASN A 328 15.01 -5.32 15.76
CA ASN A 328 16.23 -5.30 14.98
C ASN A 328 16.55 -6.69 14.42
N GLU A 329 16.31 -7.74 15.23
CA GLU A 329 16.46 -9.14 14.81
C GLU A 329 15.47 -9.52 13.69
N LEU A 330 14.21 -9.10 13.79
CA LEU A 330 13.19 -9.35 12.76
C LEU A 330 13.57 -8.77 11.38
N LEU A 331 14.38 -7.71 11.37
CA LEU A 331 14.88 -7.04 10.17
C LEU A 331 16.27 -7.54 9.74
N GLY A 332 16.76 -8.64 10.32
CA GLY A 332 18.05 -9.26 9.98
C GLY A 332 19.27 -8.65 10.68
N GLY A 333 19.07 -7.74 11.64
CA GLY A 333 20.11 -7.18 12.48
C GLY A 333 20.43 -8.03 13.72
N ALA A 334 21.44 -7.62 14.49
CA ALA A 334 21.72 -8.22 15.79
C ALA A 334 20.64 -7.80 16.81
N PRO A 335 20.25 -8.66 17.76
CA PRO A 335 19.26 -8.31 18.78
C PRO A 335 19.72 -7.08 19.59
N ILE A 336 18.76 -6.23 19.95
CA ILE A 336 19.05 -5.02 20.73
C ILE A 336 19.57 -5.45 22.10
N ASN A 337 20.72 -4.89 22.50
CA ASN A 337 21.38 -5.24 23.77
C ASN A 337 20.40 -5.23 24.95
N GLU A 338 20.47 -6.28 25.76
CA GLU A 338 19.59 -6.47 26.91
C GLU A 338 20.03 -5.55 28.07
N GLU A 339 19.45 -4.35 28.14
CA GLU A 339 19.51 -3.52 29.35
C GLU A 339 18.63 -4.10 30.48
N GLU A 340 18.73 -3.56 31.70
CA GLU A 340 17.87 -3.93 32.84
C GLU A 340 16.37 -3.74 32.54
N SER A 341 16.04 -2.87 31.57
CA SER A 341 14.68 -2.64 31.09
C SER A 341 14.62 -2.55 29.57
N ARG A 342 13.61 -3.18 28.98
CA ARG A 342 13.29 -3.15 27.55
C ARG A 342 12.19 -2.12 27.27
N THR A 343 12.28 -1.44 26.13
CA THR A 343 11.22 -0.56 25.63
C THR A 343 10.40 -1.34 24.62
N ILE A 344 9.10 -1.49 24.86
CA ILE A 344 8.24 -2.40 24.11
C ILE A 344 7.08 -1.62 23.49
N VAL A 345 6.80 -1.90 22.22
CA VAL A 345 5.61 -1.45 21.49
C VAL A 345 4.70 -2.65 21.27
N ILE A 346 3.48 -2.60 21.79
CA ILE A 346 2.46 -3.61 21.51
C ILE A 346 1.72 -3.18 20.27
N VAL A 347 1.77 -4.02 19.24
CA VAL A 347 1.08 -3.81 17.97
C VAL A 347 0.01 -4.86 17.75
N ASP A 348 -1.03 -4.48 17.03
CA ASP A 348 -2.20 -5.30 16.75
C ASP A 348 -2.61 -5.16 15.29
N ASP A 349 -3.09 -6.28 14.77
CA ASP A 349 -3.80 -6.33 13.50
C ASP A 349 -4.86 -7.45 13.55
N LYS A 350 -5.65 -7.62 12.49
CA LYS A 350 -6.68 -8.68 12.36
C LYS A 350 -6.17 -10.08 12.74
N ASN A 351 -4.86 -10.33 12.59
CA ASN A 351 -4.23 -11.61 12.89
C ASN A 351 -3.75 -11.76 14.34
N GLY A 352 -3.94 -10.77 15.22
CA GLY A 352 -3.59 -10.84 16.65
C GLY A 352 -2.57 -9.80 17.09
N LYS A 353 -2.04 -9.97 18.30
CA LYS A 353 -1.13 -9.02 18.95
C LYS A 353 0.28 -9.58 19.06
N ILE A 354 1.28 -8.73 18.85
CA ILE A 354 2.67 -9.01 19.16
C ILE A 354 3.29 -7.84 19.93
N ALA A 355 4.38 -8.12 20.65
CA ALA A 355 5.18 -7.12 21.33
C ALA A 355 6.52 -6.97 20.61
N LEU A 356 6.89 -5.74 20.27
CA LEU A 356 8.15 -5.40 19.60
C LEU A 356 9.09 -4.72 20.58
N ASN A 357 10.24 -5.32 20.85
CA ASN A 357 11.34 -4.68 21.57
C ASN A 357 12.03 -3.68 20.64
N VAL A 358 12.15 -2.44 21.10
CA VAL A 358 12.78 -1.33 20.38
C VAL A 358 13.83 -0.65 21.26
N SER A 359 14.82 -0.02 20.63
CA SER A 359 15.88 0.69 21.34
C SER A 359 15.36 2.00 21.93
N GLU A 360 14.57 2.74 21.17
CA GLU A 360 14.07 4.06 21.57
C GLU A 360 12.69 4.33 20.99
N LEU A 361 11.86 5.03 21.76
CA LEU A 361 10.60 5.62 21.29
C LEU A 361 10.83 7.08 20.99
N LEU A 362 10.49 7.50 19.78
CA LEU A 362 10.54 8.89 19.36
C LEU A 362 9.11 9.44 19.29
N ALA A 363 9.00 10.75 19.05
CA ALA A 363 7.71 11.40 18.95
C ALA A 363 6.91 10.84 17.77
N PRO A 364 5.57 10.75 17.88
CA PRO A 364 4.72 10.49 16.73
C PRO A 364 4.84 11.61 15.70
N GLU A 365 4.96 11.25 14.43
CA GLU A 365 5.13 12.17 13.31
C GLU A 365 4.16 11.81 12.17
N LYS A 366 3.75 12.83 11.40
CA LYS A 366 3.05 12.64 10.13
C LYS A 366 4.09 12.44 9.05
N LEU A 367 4.13 11.24 8.49
CA LEU A 367 5.19 10.80 7.59
C LEU A 367 4.66 10.59 6.18
N VAL A 368 5.40 11.06 5.18
CA VAL A 368 5.04 10.84 3.78
C VAL A 368 5.36 9.40 3.39
N TYR A 369 4.36 8.58 3.11
CA TYR A 369 4.48 7.17 2.75
C TYR A 369 4.72 7.00 1.25
N SER A 370 5.88 6.53 0.84
CA SER A 370 6.10 6.09 -0.53
C SER A 370 6.11 4.55 -0.55
N PRO A 371 5.14 3.89 -1.21
CA PRO A 371 5.16 2.44 -1.32
C PRO A 371 6.44 1.97 -2.03
N LEU A 372 6.98 0.83 -1.62
CA LEU A 372 8.08 0.19 -2.33
C LEU A 372 7.58 -0.35 -3.67
N SER A 373 8.38 -0.20 -4.73
CA SER A 373 8.09 -0.83 -6.03
C SER A 373 8.21 -2.35 -5.93
N GLU A 374 7.51 -3.08 -6.81
CA GLU A 374 7.47 -4.56 -6.82
C GLU A 374 8.86 -5.22 -7.03
N ILE A 375 9.86 -4.44 -7.45
CA ILE A 375 11.25 -4.85 -7.59
C ILE A 375 11.91 -5.11 -6.22
N PHE A 376 11.42 -4.46 -5.16
CA PHE A 376 11.93 -4.61 -3.80
C PHE A 376 11.12 -5.68 -3.03
N ASP A 377 11.64 -6.89 -2.96
CA ASP A 377 11.11 -7.97 -2.11
C ASP A 377 11.67 -7.83 -0.68
N VAL A 378 11.11 -6.90 0.10
CA VAL A 378 11.59 -6.58 1.44
C VAL A 378 10.54 -6.93 2.48
N GLN A 379 10.84 -7.96 3.28
CA GLN A 379 9.93 -8.50 4.28
C GLN A 379 9.74 -7.56 5.47
N GLY A 380 8.48 -7.41 5.90
CA GLY A 380 8.09 -6.63 7.08
C GLY A 380 8.11 -5.12 6.87
N ILE A 381 8.25 -4.66 5.62
CA ILE A 381 8.32 -3.24 5.25
C ILE A 381 7.30 -2.96 4.15
N SER A 382 6.42 -1.99 4.39
CA SER A 382 5.40 -1.57 3.43
C SER A 382 5.86 -0.44 2.52
N GLY A 383 6.82 0.38 2.96
CA GLY A 383 7.26 1.55 2.20
C GLY A 383 8.41 2.31 2.84
N VAL A 384 8.81 3.37 2.16
CA VAL A 384 9.83 4.32 2.60
C VAL A 384 9.20 5.66 2.96
N THR A 385 9.91 6.45 3.76
CA THR A 385 9.49 7.79 4.13
C THR A 385 10.68 8.69 4.39
N THR A 386 10.44 10.00 4.42
CA THR A 386 11.43 10.99 4.90
C THR A 386 11.02 11.43 6.30
N MET A 387 11.90 11.19 7.27
CA MET A 387 11.68 11.48 8.68
C MET A 387 12.38 12.77 9.10
N SER A 388 12.14 13.22 10.34
CA SER A 388 12.82 14.37 10.93
C SER A 388 14.34 14.32 10.75
N GLY A 389 14.89 15.43 10.23
CA GLY A 389 16.31 15.59 9.93
C GLY A 389 16.74 15.11 8.53
N ASN A 390 15.81 15.01 7.57
CA ASN A 390 16.04 14.57 6.19
C ASN A 390 16.66 13.16 6.09
N ARG A 391 16.34 12.30 7.07
CA ARG A 391 16.77 10.90 7.05
C ARG A 391 15.68 10.06 6.42
N MET A 392 16.07 9.10 5.60
CA MET A 392 15.13 8.08 5.15
C MET A 392 14.75 7.16 6.30
N GLY A 393 13.48 6.82 6.34
CA GLY A 393 12.90 5.84 7.25
C GLY A 393 12.14 4.77 6.49
N LEU A 394 11.90 3.66 7.17
CA LEU A 394 11.14 2.54 6.64
C LEU A 394 9.83 2.41 7.43
N ILE A 395 8.71 2.18 6.74
CA ILE A 395 7.40 1.98 7.35
C ILE A 395 7.16 0.48 7.50
N LEU A 396 6.90 0.03 8.73
CA LEU A 396 6.69 -1.39 9.01
C LEU A 396 5.35 -1.89 8.47
N ASP A 397 5.36 -3.08 7.87
CA ASP A 397 4.14 -3.86 7.61
C ASP A 397 3.82 -4.74 8.83
N ILE A 398 2.91 -4.26 9.67
CA ILE A 398 2.51 -4.98 10.90
C ILE A 398 1.72 -6.25 10.59
N HIS A 399 0.96 -6.28 9.49
CA HIS A 399 0.20 -7.45 9.09
C HIS A 399 1.14 -8.61 8.75
N GLU A 400 2.16 -8.33 7.94
CA GLU A 400 3.17 -9.30 7.54
C GLU A 400 4.03 -9.76 8.73
N LEU A 401 4.48 -8.82 9.58
CA LEU A 401 5.26 -9.16 10.77
C LEU A 401 4.50 -10.09 11.72
N ILE A 402 3.20 -9.86 11.94
CA ILE A 402 2.37 -10.78 12.73
C ILE A 402 2.20 -12.13 12.01
N GLY A 403 2.04 -12.15 10.69
CA GLY A 403 2.00 -13.38 9.90
C GLY A 403 3.24 -14.26 10.12
N ARG A 404 4.43 -13.65 9.99
CA ARG A 404 5.72 -14.32 10.21
C ARG A 404 5.91 -14.82 11.63
N SER A 405 5.47 -14.04 12.61
CA SER A 405 5.53 -14.41 14.03
C SER A 405 4.87 -15.78 14.33
N LYS A 406 3.82 -16.15 13.57
CA LYS A 406 3.14 -17.45 13.70
C LYS A 406 3.80 -18.58 12.90
N GLY A 407 4.57 -18.25 11.85
CA GLY A 407 5.34 -19.21 11.03
C GLY A 407 6.67 -19.61 11.68
N ILE A 408 7.36 -18.67 12.34
CA ILE A 408 8.62 -18.93 13.06
C ILE A 408 8.41 -19.94 14.22
N ALA A 409 7.21 -20.00 14.80
CA ALA A 409 6.85 -21.01 15.79
C ALA A 409 6.69 -22.44 15.21
N ARG A 410 6.66 -22.60 13.86
CA ARG A 410 6.56 -23.90 13.18
C ARG A 410 7.87 -24.36 12.53
N ASP A 411 8.74 -23.44 12.12
CA ASP A 411 10.00 -23.79 11.43
C ASP A 411 11.10 -24.37 12.33
N GLY A 412 10.84 -24.55 13.62
CA GLY A 412 11.70 -25.30 14.54
C GLY A 412 11.51 -26.82 14.50
N HIS A 413 10.59 -27.34 13.68
CA HIS A 413 10.22 -28.75 13.73
C HIS A 413 9.84 -29.38 12.39
N ASP A 414 10.42 -28.97 11.26
CA ASP A 414 10.33 -29.73 10.01
C ASP A 414 11.62 -29.61 9.20
N GLN A 415 12.60 -30.45 9.52
CA GLN A 415 13.54 -30.96 8.53
C GLN A 415 13.31 -32.47 8.41
N GLU A 416 13.07 -32.88 7.16
CA GLU A 416 12.83 -34.24 6.66
C GLU A 416 11.42 -34.80 6.84
N LEU A 417 10.54 -34.50 5.87
CA LEU A 417 9.74 -35.52 5.20
C LEU A 417 9.49 -35.04 3.75
N GLY A 418 10.39 -35.46 2.86
CA GLY A 418 10.15 -35.41 1.42
C GLY A 418 9.23 -36.56 0.98
N ASP A 419 8.47 -36.31 -0.07
CA ASP A 419 7.55 -37.21 -0.76
C ASP A 419 8.07 -38.65 -0.96
N GLY A 420 7.18 -39.64 -0.85
CA GLY A 420 7.43 -40.98 -1.38
C GLY A 420 6.48 -42.07 -0.90
N GLU A 421 5.75 -42.64 -1.84
CA GLU A 421 4.79 -43.74 -1.76
C GLU A 421 5.32 -45.05 -1.12
N ASP A 422 4.37 -45.83 -0.60
CA ASP A 422 4.30 -47.31 -0.48
C ASP A 422 5.58 -48.15 -0.70
N ALA A 423 5.93 -48.96 0.31
CA ALA A 423 5.89 -50.44 0.28
C ALA A 423 7.03 -51.15 1.04
N GLU A 424 6.58 -52.09 1.88
CA GLU A 424 7.18 -53.40 2.22
C GLU A 424 8.43 -53.52 3.10
N ALA A 425 8.32 -54.49 4.00
CA ALA A 425 9.25 -54.92 5.03
C ALA A 425 10.39 -55.78 4.48
N LEU A 426 11.52 -55.84 5.21
CA LEU A 426 12.24 -57.07 5.65
C LEU A 426 13.59 -56.73 6.31
N ASP A 427 13.74 -57.21 7.55
CA ASP A 427 14.88 -57.85 8.23
C ASP A 427 16.38 -57.48 8.02
N GLU A 428 17.02 -57.40 9.20
CA GLU A 428 18.35 -57.90 9.61
C GLU A 428 19.68 -57.16 9.31
N GLU A 429 20.37 -56.89 10.44
CA GLU A 429 21.82 -57.03 10.76
C GLU A 429 22.89 -56.64 9.72
N ASP A 430 23.81 -55.74 10.07
CA ASP A 430 25.13 -56.09 10.65
C ASP A 430 26.01 -54.83 10.81
N ALA A 431 26.97 -54.95 11.72
CA ALA A 431 27.96 -53.98 12.17
C ALA A 431 29.06 -53.69 11.13
N GLY A 432 29.84 -52.62 11.39
CA GLY A 432 31.26 -52.64 11.00
C GLY A 432 31.86 -51.32 10.53
N GLU A 433 32.66 -50.74 11.43
CA GLU A 433 33.97 -50.13 11.13
C GLU A 433 34.05 -48.76 10.43
N ALA A 434 34.55 -47.79 11.22
CA ALA A 434 35.31 -46.64 10.75
C ALA A 434 36.66 -47.09 10.14
N PRO A 435 37.32 -46.24 9.33
CA PRO A 435 38.39 -45.46 9.94
C PRO A 435 38.57 -44.02 9.40
N LEU A 436 38.90 -43.14 10.35
CA LEU A 436 39.99 -42.14 10.34
C LEU A 436 40.48 -41.53 9.01
N SER A 437 40.23 -40.22 8.93
CA SER A 437 41.19 -39.13 8.65
C SER A 437 41.89 -39.06 7.29
N ALA A 438 41.46 -38.08 6.50
CA ALA A 438 42.35 -37.26 5.68
C ALA A 438 41.83 -35.81 5.69
N GLN A 439 42.61 -34.92 6.32
CA GLN A 439 42.41 -33.48 6.29
C GLN A 439 42.54 -32.96 4.85
N LYS A 440 41.61 -32.12 4.41
CA LYS A 440 41.83 -31.15 3.35
C LYS A 440 41.01 -29.89 3.60
N GLU A 441 41.73 -28.88 4.07
CA GLU A 441 41.60 -27.45 3.78
C GLU A 441 40.21 -26.95 3.36
N SER A 442 39.53 -26.31 4.32
CA SER A 442 38.47 -25.33 4.05
C SER A 442 39.08 -24.08 3.43
N LYS A 443 38.82 -23.86 2.13
CA LYS A 443 38.77 -22.52 1.54
C LYS A 443 37.31 -22.22 1.23
N ASN A 444 36.72 -21.44 2.13
CA ASN A 444 35.42 -20.82 1.96
C ASN A 444 35.57 -19.68 0.96
N ASP A 445 35.01 -19.81 -0.24
CA ASP A 445 34.73 -18.69 -1.13
C ASP A 445 33.25 -18.78 -1.54
N LYS A 446 32.41 -18.02 -0.84
CA LYS A 446 31.14 -17.49 -1.36
C LYS A 446 31.19 -15.99 -1.12
N PRO A 447 30.81 -15.15 -2.09
CA PRO A 447 30.95 -13.71 -1.97
C PRO A 447 30.00 -13.21 -0.89
N LEU A 448 30.58 -12.48 0.07
CA LEU A 448 29.84 -11.63 0.98
C LEU A 448 29.17 -10.56 0.12
N VAL A 449 27.84 -10.49 0.18
CA VAL A 449 27.09 -9.32 -0.28
C VAL A 449 27.49 -8.19 0.66
N GLU A 450 28.36 -7.29 0.19
CA GLU A 450 28.70 -6.06 0.91
C GLU A 450 27.41 -5.28 1.14
N THR A 451 27.05 -5.13 2.41
CA THR A 451 26.02 -4.21 2.86
C THR A 451 26.47 -2.80 2.51
N VAL A 452 25.83 -2.20 1.50
CA VAL A 452 26.00 -0.79 1.17
C VAL A 452 25.53 0.04 2.36
N VAL A 453 26.49 0.54 3.13
CA VAL A 453 26.27 1.61 4.10
C VAL A 453 26.32 2.91 3.32
N LEU A 454 25.16 3.51 3.03
CA LEU A 454 25.11 4.91 2.62
C LEU A 454 25.66 5.75 3.77
N SER A 455 26.98 5.98 3.76
CA SER A 455 27.64 6.82 4.75
C SER A 455 27.01 8.21 4.68
N SER A 456 26.65 8.75 5.84
CA SER A 456 26.12 10.10 6.01
C SER A 456 27.11 11.22 5.66
N ASP A 457 28.27 10.88 5.10
CA ASP A 457 29.37 11.78 4.77
C ASP A 457 29.45 12.09 3.27
N ILE A 458 28.34 11.97 2.53
CA ILE A 458 28.25 12.57 1.20
C ILE A 458 28.18 14.09 1.37
N GLY A 459 29.36 14.73 1.35
CA GLY A 459 29.49 16.13 1.00
C GLY A 459 29.90 17.11 2.10
N SER A 460 30.52 16.67 3.20
CA SER A 460 31.13 17.62 4.16
C SER A 460 32.39 18.31 3.62
N GLU A 461 33.02 17.78 2.56
CA GLU A 461 34.19 18.38 1.90
C GLU A 461 33.88 19.11 0.57
N ILE A 462 32.63 19.12 0.10
CA ILE A 462 32.28 19.77 -1.18
C ILE A 462 31.92 21.23 -0.89
N GLY A 463 32.84 22.16 -1.16
CA GLY A 463 32.57 23.61 -1.07
C GLY A 463 31.44 24.13 -1.96
N HIS A 464 30.85 23.27 -2.80
CA HIS A 464 29.88 23.55 -3.86
C HIS A 464 28.78 22.46 -3.96
N ARG A 465 28.33 21.90 -2.83
CA ARG A 465 27.31 20.82 -2.81
C ARG A 465 26.03 21.20 -3.57
N ASP A 466 25.53 22.41 -3.37
CA ASP A 466 24.28 22.86 -4.01
C ASP A 466 24.43 23.01 -5.53
N GLU A 467 25.60 23.44 -6.00
CA GLU A 467 25.91 23.57 -7.43
C GLU A 467 26.01 22.19 -8.11
N PHE A 468 26.64 21.22 -7.44
CA PHE A 468 26.69 19.82 -7.89
C PHE A 468 25.30 19.18 -7.95
N LEU A 469 24.46 19.40 -6.95
CA LEU A 469 23.10 18.85 -6.94
C LEU A 469 22.22 19.48 -8.03
N MET A 470 22.33 20.80 -8.24
CA MET A 470 21.62 21.48 -9.34
C MET A 470 22.06 20.97 -10.71
N GLU A 471 23.36 20.78 -10.94
CA GLU A 471 23.90 20.27 -12.21
C GLU A 471 23.45 18.81 -12.43
N LEU A 472 23.51 17.96 -11.40
CA LEU A 472 23.01 16.59 -11.50
C LEU A 472 21.50 16.54 -11.78
N GLU A 473 20.70 17.38 -11.12
CA GLU A 473 19.26 17.44 -11.34
C GLU A 473 18.94 17.87 -12.78
N GLU A 474 19.67 18.84 -13.33
CA GLU A 474 19.55 19.23 -14.75
C GLU A 474 19.91 18.06 -15.69
N MET A 475 21.00 17.35 -15.43
CA MET A 475 21.43 16.22 -16.25
C MET A 475 20.44 15.04 -16.22
N VAL A 476 19.88 14.73 -15.05
CA VAL A 476 18.87 13.67 -14.89
C VAL A 476 17.58 14.03 -15.63
N ASN A 477 17.11 15.27 -15.50
CA ASN A 477 15.93 15.73 -16.23
C ASN A 477 16.13 15.65 -17.75
N ASN A 478 17.30 16.09 -18.24
CA ASN A 478 17.65 16.00 -19.67
C ASN A 478 17.65 14.56 -20.18
N VAL A 479 18.19 13.63 -19.39
CA VAL A 479 18.21 12.20 -19.73
C VAL A 479 16.80 11.61 -19.77
N GLY A 480 15.93 11.96 -18.82
CA GLY A 480 14.53 11.52 -18.82
C GLY A 480 13.78 11.95 -20.09
N GLU A 481 13.93 13.22 -20.52
CA GLU A 481 13.34 13.71 -21.77
C GLU A 481 13.89 12.99 -23.01
N GLU A 482 15.19 12.67 -23.00
CA GLU A 482 15.85 11.95 -24.10
C GLU A 482 15.40 10.49 -24.20
N ILE A 483 15.20 9.80 -23.07
CA ILE A 483 14.71 8.41 -23.05
C ILE A 483 13.25 8.34 -23.53
N LEU A 484 12.39 9.26 -23.11
CA LEU A 484 11.02 9.37 -23.63
C LEU A 484 10.99 9.66 -25.14
N SER A 485 11.97 10.42 -25.63
CA SER A 485 12.14 10.67 -27.06
C SER A 485 12.62 9.43 -27.82
N LEU A 486 13.43 8.57 -27.17
CA LEU A 486 13.89 7.28 -27.71
C LEU A 486 12.75 6.27 -27.82
N GLU A 487 11.79 6.28 -26.90
CA GLU A 487 10.60 5.42 -26.98
C GLU A 487 9.81 5.66 -28.28
N ASN A 488 9.70 6.93 -28.69
CA ASN A 488 9.01 7.31 -29.92
C ASN A 488 9.87 7.14 -31.19
N ASN A 489 11.20 7.15 -31.06
CA ASN A 489 12.15 7.02 -32.18
C ASN A 489 13.33 6.08 -31.83
N PRO A 490 13.10 4.76 -31.69
CA PRO A 490 14.09 3.86 -31.08
C PRO A 490 15.35 3.59 -31.93
N GLY A 491 15.30 3.91 -33.22
CA GLY A 491 16.43 3.80 -34.15
C GLY A 491 17.25 5.08 -34.32
N ASP A 492 16.92 6.17 -33.61
CA ASP A 492 17.63 7.44 -33.73
C ASP A 492 19.02 7.36 -33.08
N THR A 493 20.02 7.07 -33.90
CA THR A 493 21.42 6.93 -33.47
C THR A 493 21.98 8.23 -32.90
N GLU A 494 21.48 9.41 -33.33
CA GLU A 494 21.95 10.69 -32.80
C GLU A 494 21.45 10.89 -31.37
N LEU A 495 20.19 10.51 -31.12
CA LEU A 495 19.57 10.56 -29.80
C LEU A 495 20.20 9.55 -28.84
N ILE A 496 20.44 8.30 -29.27
CA ILE A 496 21.14 7.29 -28.45
C ILE A 496 22.54 7.80 -28.03
N ASN A 497 23.27 8.41 -28.97
CA ASN A 497 24.58 8.98 -28.68
C ASN A 497 24.51 10.18 -27.72
N LYS A 498 23.43 10.94 -27.74
CA LYS A 498 23.20 12.08 -26.84
C LYS A 498 22.92 11.59 -25.41
N THR A 499 22.01 10.63 -25.26
CA THR A 499 21.67 9.99 -23.98
C THR A 499 22.89 9.32 -23.36
N PHE A 500 23.67 8.57 -24.15
CA PHE A 500 24.93 7.97 -23.70
C PHE A 500 25.92 9.02 -23.13
N ARG A 501 26.10 10.15 -23.81
CA ARG A 501 27.03 11.22 -23.34
C ARG A 501 26.58 11.83 -22.01
N ASN A 502 25.27 12.00 -21.82
CA ASN A 502 24.75 12.53 -20.57
C ASN A 502 24.97 11.55 -19.41
N PHE A 503 24.65 10.26 -19.58
CA PHE A 503 24.97 9.25 -18.58
C PHE A 503 26.48 9.12 -18.31
N HIS A 504 27.32 9.19 -19.34
CA HIS A 504 28.78 9.21 -19.19
C HIS A 504 29.26 10.40 -18.33
N SER A 505 28.62 11.55 -18.49
CA SER A 505 28.95 12.77 -17.75
C SER A 505 28.43 12.71 -16.30
N ILE A 506 27.22 12.17 -16.08
CA ILE A 506 26.67 11.89 -14.74
C ILE A 506 27.60 10.93 -13.99
N LYS A 507 28.06 9.85 -14.63
CA LYS A 507 29.04 8.92 -14.07
C LYS A 507 30.32 9.64 -13.62
N GLY A 508 30.87 10.48 -14.49
CA GLY A 508 32.07 11.27 -14.20
C GLY A 508 31.90 12.18 -12.98
N ASN A 509 30.76 12.88 -12.91
CA ASN A 509 30.42 13.78 -11.81
C ASN A 509 30.26 13.02 -10.48
N LEU A 510 29.58 11.86 -10.49
CA LEU A 510 29.41 11.02 -9.31
C LEU A 510 30.75 10.46 -8.79
N MET A 511 31.60 9.93 -9.69
CA MET A 511 32.90 9.40 -9.32
C MET A 511 33.87 10.49 -8.82
N MET A 512 33.82 11.69 -9.40
CA MET A 512 34.64 12.83 -8.97
C MET A 512 34.34 13.26 -7.53
N VAL A 513 33.09 13.07 -7.09
CA VAL A 513 32.62 13.41 -5.75
C VAL A 513 32.71 12.21 -4.78
N GLY A 514 33.26 11.08 -5.22
CA GLY A 514 33.47 9.89 -4.41
C GLY A 514 32.24 8.98 -4.26
N LEU A 515 31.18 9.22 -5.03
CA LEU A 515 29.97 8.38 -5.09
C LEU A 515 30.18 7.18 -6.00
N ASN A 516 31.13 6.32 -5.64
CA ASN A 516 31.61 5.23 -6.49
C ASN A 516 30.54 4.16 -6.80
N GLU A 517 29.63 3.89 -5.86
CA GLU A 517 28.55 2.92 -6.04
C GLU A 517 27.49 3.43 -7.04
N LEU A 518 27.04 4.67 -6.88
CA LEU A 518 26.14 5.33 -7.85
C LEU A 518 26.81 5.47 -9.22
N GLY A 519 28.10 5.80 -9.25
CA GLY A 519 28.87 5.81 -10.49
C GLY A 519 28.94 4.43 -11.16
N SER A 520 29.01 3.35 -10.39
CA SER A 520 29.01 1.97 -10.91
C SER A 520 27.63 1.57 -11.43
N PHE A 521 26.56 2.00 -10.79
CA PHE A 521 25.20 1.81 -11.29
C PHE A 521 24.99 2.51 -12.64
N VAL A 522 25.37 3.79 -12.75
CA VAL A 522 25.27 4.54 -14.01
C VAL A 522 26.13 3.92 -15.12
N HIS A 523 27.23 3.25 -14.76
CA HIS A 523 28.06 2.53 -15.72
C HIS A 523 27.35 1.31 -16.34
N GLU A 524 26.50 0.60 -15.59
CA GLU A 524 25.68 -0.50 -16.14
C GLU A 524 24.64 0.03 -17.13
N ILE A 525 24.03 1.18 -16.83
CA ILE A 525 23.11 1.88 -17.75
C ILE A 525 23.84 2.30 -19.03
N GLU A 526 25.04 2.86 -18.88
CA GLU A 526 25.89 3.24 -20.02
C GLU A 526 26.25 2.03 -20.89
N ALA A 527 26.47 0.85 -20.30
CA ALA A 527 26.76 -0.38 -21.03
C ALA A 527 25.57 -0.86 -21.88
N ILE A 528 24.33 -0.68 -21.40
CA ILE A 528 23.11 -0.96 -22.18
C ILE A 528 23.04 -0.01 -23.38
N LEU A 529 23.28 1.29 -23.16
CA LEU A 529 23.27 2.29 -24.24
C LEU A 529 24.42 2.10 -25.23
N ASP A 530 25.58 1.58 -24.81
CA ASP A 530 26.69 1.27 -25.71
C ASP A 530 26.38 0.07 -26.64
N GLN A 531 25.68 -0.94 -26.11
CA GLN A 531 25.16 -2.04 -26.94
C GLN A 531 24.14 -1.54 -27.96
N ALA A 532 23.28 -0.58 -27.58
CA ALA A 532 22.36 0.06 -28.51
C ALA A 532 23.09 0.89 -29.58
N ARG A 533 24.14 1.63 -29.18
CA ARG A 533 24.98 2.43 -30.08
C ARG A 533 25.73 1.58 -31.11
N SER A 534 26.20 0.41 -30.70
CA SER A 534 26.90 -0.54 -31.58
C SER A 534 25.95 -1.34 -32.48
N GLY A 535 24.63 -1.17 -32.33
CA GLY A 535 23.61 -1.91 -33.06
C GLY A 535 23.48 -3.37 -32.61
N ALA A 536 24.07 -3.73 -31.47
CA ALA A 536 23.98 -5.06 -30.86
C ALA A 536 22.68 -5.26 -30.06
N LEU A 537 22.05 -4.17 -29.65
CA LEU A 537 20.78 -4.13 -28.92
C LEU A 537 19.83 -3.14 -29.61
N GLU A 538 18.58 -3.52 -29.84
CA GLU A 538 17.57 -2.61 -30.37
C GLU A 538 16.82 -2.00 -29.17
N ILE A 539 16.65 -0.67 -29.13
CA ILE A 539 15.91 -0.03 -28.04
C ILE A 539 14.43 -0.40 -28.19
N THR A 540 13.89 -1.12 -27.21
CA THR A 540 12.46 -1.47 -27.13
C THR A 540 11.77 -0.64 -26.07
N SER A 541 10.44 -0.65 -26.04
CA SER A 541 9.66 -0.03 -24.95
C SER A 541 10.04 -0.60 -23.58
N GLU A 542 10.34 -1.89 -23.50
CA GLU A 542 10.81 -2.54 -22.26
C GLU A 542 12.17 -2.00 -21.81
N ILE A 543 13.08 -1.71 -22.74
CA ILE A 543 14.39 -1.11 -22.41
C ILE A 543 14.20 0.35 -21.99
N THR A 544 13.31 1.11 -22.63
CA THR A 544 13.04 2.50 -22.21
C THR A 544 12.37 2.57 -20.84
N ASP A 545 11.48 1.64 -20.51
CA ASP A 545 10.88 1.52 -19.17
C ASP A 545 11.96 1.25 -18.12
N ILE A 546 12.86 0.29 -18.39
CA ILE A 546 13.99 -0.02 -17.51
C ILE A 546 14.92 1.20 -17.32
N LEU A 547 15.16 1.97 -18.39
CA LEU A 547 16.01 3.18 -18.32
C LEU A 547 15.33 4.36 -17.61
N LEU A 548 13.99 4.43 -17.56
CA LEU A 548 13.24 5.46 -16.85
C LEU A 548 13.04 5.13 -15.36
N ASP A 549 12.91 3.84 -15.04
CA ASP A 549 12.81 3.36 -13.67
C ASP A 549 14.14 3.43 -12.90
N ALA A 550 15.27 3.35 -13.64
CA ALA A 550 16.64 3.44 -13.14
C ALA A 550 17.08 4.89 -12.87
#